data_AF-A0A1U7EZC1-F1
#
_entry.id   AF-A0A1U7EZC1-F1
#
_cell.length_a   1.000
_cell.length_b   1.000
_cell.length_c   1.000
_cell.angle_alpha   90.00
_cell.angle_beta   90.00
_cell.angle_gamma   90.00
#
_symmetry.space_group_name_H-M   'P 1'
#
loop_
_entity.id
_entity.type
_entity.pdbx_description
1 polymer ?
#
loop_
_entity_poly.entity_id
_entity_poly.type
_entity_poly.pdbx_seq_one_letter_code
_entity_poly.pdbx_strand_id
1 'polypeptide(L)'
;MSLYDHVAVIAPGVTLDRRAALAAAARSNGHKASVADDIERAREQLQSLSASVPTRAAARRRVAETADRLEAERERVATLRGRLEAGDDVADTYRQAIADLSEAETDHAAAKERLDAARERAREARDVRQRRLRLEDELGNLERAARAELAEAVRPAADDAVAALPGCGATTFDGAGPVPAALALARVGSLERPLTLACRHFATSGDAEAWLGVPVVSLRPMVYRW
;
A
#
# COMPACT_ATOMS: atom_id res chain seq x y z
N MET A 1 4.65 -0.55 -14.27
CA MET A 1 4.16 -0.78 -15.63
C MET A 1 5.12 -0.09 -16.59
N SER A 2 5.62 -0.85 -17.55
CA SER A 2 6.54 -0.37 -18.59
C SER A 2 5.76 0.32 -19.71
N LEU A 3 6.43 1.10 -20.56
CA LEU A 3 5.78 1.67 -21.75
C LEU A 3 5.19 0.57 -22.64
N TYR A 4 5.93 -0.53 -22.82
CA TYR A 4 5.50 -1.65 -23.65
C TYR A 4 4.15 -2.22 -23.19
N ASP A 5 3.87 -2.28 -21.88
CA ASP A 5 2.57 -2.75 -21.36
C ASP A 5 1.39 -1.89 -21.83
N HIS A 6 1.63 -0.63 -22.18
CA HIS A 6 0.61 0.28 -22.71
C HIS A 6 0.43 0.21 -24.23
N VAL A 7 1.47 -0.19 -24.98
CA VAL A 7 1.49 -0.05 -26.45
C VAL A 7 1.83 -1.33 -27.21
N ALA A 8 2.06 -2.47 -26.52
CA ALA A 8 2.44 -3.75 -27.13
C ALA A 8 1.51 -4.17 -28.27
N VAL A 9 0.20 -3.91 -28.11
CA VAL A 9 -0.82 -4.17 -29.12
C VAL A 9 -1.63 -2.89 -29.34
N ILE A 10 -1.55 -2.35 -30.55
CA ILE A 10 -2.31 -1.16 -30.94
C ILE A 10 -3.43 -1.60 -31.88
N ALA A 11 -4.66 -1.58 -31.37
CA ALA A 11 -5.86 -2.00 -32.07
C ALA A 11 -6.99 -0.99 -31.84
N PRO A 12 -8.01 -0.95 -32.72
CA PRO A 12 -9.26 -0.26 -32.43
C PRO A 12 -9.84 -0.76 -31.09
N GLY A 13 -10.20 0.16 -30.20
CA GLY A 13 -10.68 -0.16 -28.85
C GLY A 13 -9.60 -0.21 -27.77
N VAL A 14 -8.33 0.06 -28.09
CA VAL A 14 -7.29 0.26 -27.06
C VAL A 14 -7.71 1.36 -26.09
N THR A 15 -7.57 1.09 -24.79
CA THR A 15 -7.76 2.07 -23.73
C THR A 15 -6.40 2.47 -23.19
N LEU A 16 -6.24 3.76 -22.89
CA LEU A 16 -4.98 4.32 -22.48
C LEU A 16 -5.19 5.27 -21.30
N ASP A 17 -4.57 4.95 -20.15
CA ASP A 17 -4.31 5.97 -19.14
C ASP A 17 -3.19 6.87 -19.66
N ARG A 18 -3.58 7.98 -20.29
CA ARG A 18 -2.70 8.94 -20.96
C ARG A 18 -1.57 9.42 -20.05
N ARG A 19 -1.86 9.76 -18.79
CA ARG A 19 -0.87 10.27 -17.85
C ARG A 19 0.11 9.18 -17.43
N ALA A 20 -0.39 7.99 -17.12
CA ALA A 20 0.48 6.87 -16.76
C ALA A 20 1.38 6.45 -17.93
N ALA A 21 0.85 6.46 -19.15
CA ALA A 21 1.57 6.06 -20.34
C ALA A 21 2.63 7.08 -20.77
N LEU A 22 2.33 8.39 -20.69
CA LEU A 22 3.33 9.45 -20.87
C LEU A 22 4.47 9.35 -19.85
N ALA A 23 4.13 9.13 -18.57
CA ALA A 23 5.14 8.93 -17.54
C ALA A 23 5.99 7.66 -17.80
N ALA A 24 5.40 6.60 -18.36
CA ALA A 24 6.14 5.40 -18.75
C ALA A 24 7.08 5.66 -19.95
N ALA A 25 6.65 6.46 -20.94
CA ALA A 25 7.49 6.90 -22.05
C ALA A 25 8.68 7.72 -21.56
N ALA A 26 8.44 8.67 -20.64
CA ALA A 26 9.51 9.44 -20.01
C ALA A 26 10.55 8.57 -19.32
N ARG A 27 10.12 7.58 -18.54
CA ARG A 27 11.06 6.64 -17.89
C ARG A 27 11.84 5.80 -18.89
N SER A 28 11.21 5.38 -19.99
CA SER A 28 11.91 4.62 -21.04
C SER A 28 13.04 5.43 -21.69
N ASN A 29 12.91 6.77 -21.71
CA ASN A 29 13.94 7.69 -22.18
C ASN A 29 14.92 8.13 -21.08
N GLY A 30 14.87 7.51 -19.89
CA GLY A 30 15.77 7.81 -18.78
C GLY A 30 15.40 9.04 -17.95
N HIS A 31 14.24 9.67 -18.18
CA HIS A 31 13.80 10.77 -17.33
C HIS A 31 13.51 10.28 -15.90
N LYS A 32 13.94 11.07 -14.92
CA LYS A 32 13.64 10.89 -13.51
C LYS A 32 12.87 12.11 -13.01
N ALA A 33 11.87 11.87 -12.16
CA ALA A 33 11.18 12.94 -11.46
C ALA A 33 12.10 13.54 -10.40
N SER A 34 11.87 14.81 -10.06
CA SER A 34 12.63 15.50 -9.02
C SER A 34 12.46 14.83 -7.64
N VAL A 35 11.28 14.25 -7.39
CA VAL A 35 10.90 13.56 -6.15
C VAL A 35 11.25 12.06 -6.13
N ALA A 36 12.08 11.58 -7.05
CA ALA A 36 12.41 10.14 -7.14
C ALA A 36 13.07 9.60 -5.86
N ASP A 37 14.01 10.36 -5.30
CA ASP A 37 14.72 9.98 -4.07
C ASP A 37 13.77 10.02 -2.86
N ASP A 38 12.81 10.94 -2.86
CA ASP A 38 11.79 11.04 -1.80
C ASP A 38 10.87 9.82 -1.78
N ILE A 39 10.49 9.33 -2.97
CA ILE A 39 9.72 8.09 -3.14
C ILE A 39 10.50 6.89 -2.59
N GLU A 40 11.80 6.79 -2.89
CA GLU A 40 12.65 5.70 -2.39
C GLU A 40 12.75 5.75 -0.87
N ARG A 41 13.05 6.93 -0.29
CA ARG A 41 13.09 7.13 1.17
C ARG A 41 11.77 6.78 1.84
N ALA A 42 10.63 7.19 1.28
CA ALA A 42 9.32 6.87 1.85
C ALA A 42 9.04 5.35 1.84
N ARG A 43 9.46 4.63 0.78
CA ARG A 43 9.35 3.17 0.70
C ARG A 43 10.23 2.46 1.71
N GLU A 44 11.47 2.90 1.89
CA GLU A 44 12.37 2.37 2.91
C GLU A 44 11.81 2.56 4.31
N GLN A 45 11.29 3.76 4.61
CA GLN A 45 10.65 4.04 5.89
C GLN A 45 9.43 3.14 6.10
N LEU A 46 8.59 2.93 5.10
CA LEU A 46 7.45 2.00 5.20
C LEU A 46 7.88 0.56 5.45
N GLN A 47 8.96 0.09 4.83
CA GLN A 47 9.50 -1.26 5.06
C GLN A 47 10.03 -1.43 6.49
N SER A 48 10.58 -0.36 7.09
CA SER A 48 11.06 -0.39 8.48
C SER A 48 9.94 -0.50 9.52
N LEU A 49 8.69 -0.15 9.16
CA LEU A 49 7.54 -0.17 10.05
C LEU A 49 6.86 -1.54 10.06
N SER A 50 7.16 -2.36 11.07
CA SER A 50 6.39 -3.58 11.37
C SER A 50 5.68 -3.44 12.72
N ALA A 51 4.36 -3.62 12.76
CA ALA A 51 3.64 -3.85 14.01
C ALA A 51 2.27 -4.51 13.77
N SER A 52 2.00 -5.60 14.47
CA SER A 52 0.65 -6.08 14.73
C SER A 52 0.13 -5.40 16.00
N VAL A 53 -1.16 -5.04 16.04
CA VAL A 53 -1.77 -4.42 17.24
C VAL A 53 -2.19 -5.53 18.22
N PRO A 54 -1.54 -5.67 19.38
CA PRO A 54 -1.93 -6.69 20.34
C PRO A 54 -3.26 -6.34 21.03
N THR A 55 -4.11 -7.36 21.24
CA THR A 55 -5.34 -7.20 22.01
C THR A 55 -5.06 -7.10 23.51
N ARG A 56 -5.83 -6.25 24.21
CA ARG A 56 -5.76 -6.06 25.67
C ARG A 56 -6.84 -6.84 26.43
N ALA A 57 -7.73 -7.53 25.70
CA ALA A 57 -8.91 -8.15 26.29
C ALA A 57 -8.55 -9.23 27.32
N ALA A 58 -7.53 -10.05 27.03
CA ALA A 58 -7.06 -11.08 27.95
C ALA A 58 -6.49 -10.50 29.25
N ALA A 59 -5.66 -9.45 29.15
CA ALA A 59 -5.09 -8.78 30.33
C ALA A 59 -6.17 -8.12 31.19
N ARG A 60 -7.19 -7.49 30.56
CA ARG A 60 -8.35 -6.91 31.28
C ARG A 60 -9.14 -7.97 32.03
N ARG A 61 -9.43 -9.11 31.39
CA ARG A 61 -10.12 -10.23 32.04
C ARG A 61 -9.34 -10.73 33.25
N ARG A 62 -8.02 -10.89 33.10
CA ARG A 62 -7.17 -11.36 34.21
C ARG A 62 -7.16 -10.42 35.41
N VAL A 63 -7.18 -9.11 35.19
CA VAL A 63 -7.30 -8.13 36.29
C VAL A 63 -8.64 -8.27 37.02
N ALA A 64 -9.74 -8.49 36.29
CA ALA A 64 -11.04 -8.72 36.91
C ALA A 64 -11.05 -10.02 37.73
N GLU A 65 -10.62 -11.14 37.14
CA GLU A 65 -10.55 -12.44 37.83
C GLU A 65 -9.71 -12.39 39.11
N THR A 66 -8.55 -11.71 39.06
CA THR A 66 -7.66 -11.58 40.23
C THR A 66 -8.21 -10.60 41.27
N ALA A 67 -9.00 -9.59 40.86
CA ALA A 67 -9.69 -8.70 41.79
C ALA A 67 -10.79 -9.44 42.55
N ASP A 68 -11.60 -10.24 41.84
CA ASP A 68 -12.67 -11.03 42.45
C ASP A 68 -12.10 -12.05 43.46
N ARG A 69 -10.99 -12.73 43.09
CA ARG A 69 -10.30 -13.65 44.01
C ARG A 69 -9.73 -12.93 45.23
N LEU A 70 -9.11 -11.76 45.04
CA LEU A 70 -8.55 -10.97 46.14
C LEU A 70 -9.63 -10.55 47.13
N GLU A 71 -10.80 -10.14 46.66
CA GLU A 71 -11.91 -9.78 47.53
C GLU A 71 -12.45 -10.99 48.32
N ALA A 72 -12.57 -12.15 47.67
CA ALA A 72 -12.97 -13.39 48.34
C ALA A 72 -11.99 -13.79 49.46
N GLU A 73 -10.68 -13.67 49.25
CA GLU A 73 -9.70 -13.98 50.29
C GLU A 73 -9.72 -12.96 51.44
N ARG A 74 -10.00 -11.67 51.16
CA ARG A 74 -10.18 -10.65 52.21
C ARG A 74 -11.38 -10.95 53.10
N GLU A 75 -12.51 -11.30 52.49
CA GLU A 75 -13.72 -11.70 53.21
C GLU A 75 -13.48 -12.95 54.07
N ARG A 76 -12.74 -13.93 53.53
CA ARG A 76 -12.38 -15.16 54.25
C ARG A 76 -11.49 -14.88 55.46
N VAL A 77 -10.46 -14.06 55.30
CA VAL A 77 -9.58 -13.63 56.41
C VAL A 77 -10.38 -12.88 57.48
N ALA A 78 -11.26 -11.95 57.10
CA ALA A 78 -12.11 -11.22 58.03
C ALA A 78 -13.04 -12.15 58.83
N THR A 79 -13.65 -13.12 58.14
CA THR A 79 -14.52 -14.13 58.75
C THR A 79 -13.76 -14.99 59.76
N LEU A 80 -12.60 -15.53 59.35
CA LEU A 80 -11.78 -16.39 60.21
C LEU A 80 -11.19 -15.63 61.40
N ARG A 81 -10.84 -14.35 61.23
CA ARG A 81 -10.44 -13.48 62.32
C ARG A 81 -11.55 -13.34 63.36
N GLY A 82 -12.79 -13.05 62.94
CA GLY A 82 -13.93 -12.93 63.85
C GLY A 82 -14.21 -14.22 64.63
N ARG A 83 -14.06 -15.39 63.99
CA ARG A 83 -14.20 -16.69 64.66
C ARG A 83 -13.09 -16.96 65.67
N LEU A 84 -11.84 -16.64 65.31
CA LEU A 84 -10.69 -16.76 66.22
C LEU A 84 -10.87 -15.86 67.46
N GLU A 85 -11.34 -14.62 67.27
CA GLU A 85 -11.64 -13.68 68.36
C GLU A 85 -12.81 -14.16 69.26
N ALA A 86 -13.74 -14.95 68.71
CA ALA A 86 -14.84 -15.59 69.45
C ALA A 86 -14.41 -16.87 70.21
N GLY A 87 -13.16 -17.32 70.06
CA GLY A 87 -12.61 -18.48 70.76
C GLY A 87 -12.72 -19.81 70.01
N ASP A 88 -13.11 -19.81 68.73
CA ASP A 88 -13.08 -21.01 67.89
C ASP A 88 -11.63 -21.47 67.62
N ASP A 89 -11.40 -22.78 67.59
CA ASP A 89 -10.10 -23.36 67.21
C ASP A 89 -9.93 -23.35 65.67
N VAL A 90 -9.59 -22.18 65.12
CA VAL A 90 -9.38 -21.94 63.68
C VAL A 90 -8.02 -21.33 63.34
N ALA A 91 -7.06 -21.36 64.28
CA ALA A 91 -5.79 -20.64 64.17
C ALA A 91 -4.95 -21.05 62.94
N ASP A 92 -4.85 -22.35 62.65
CA ASP A 92 -4.14 -22.85 61.47
C ASP A 92 -4.82 -22.42 60.16
N THR A 93 -6.15 -22.53 60.10
CA THR A 93 -6.94 -22.10 58.94
C THR A 93 -6.80 -20.59 58.70
N TYR A 94 -6.74 -19.79 59.77
CA TYR A 94 -6.50 -18.35 59.69
C TYR A 94 -5.11 -18.03 59.14
N ARG A 95 -4.07 -18.73 59.61
CA ARG A 95 -2.70 -18.57 59.07
C ARG A 95 -2.63 -18.89 57.58
N GLN A 96 -3.27 -19.98 57.15
CA GLN A 96 -3.32 -20.33 55.74
C GLN A 96 -4.07 -19.26 54.93
N ALA A 97 -5.20 -18.75 55.42
CA ALA A 97 -5.95 -17.71 54.72
C ALA A 97 -5.15 -16.39 54.56
N ILE A 98 -4.29 -16.03 55.52
CA ILE A 98 -3.37 -14.90 55.37
C ILE A 98 -2.35 -15.15 54.25
N ALA A 99 -1.81 -16.38 54.16
CA ALA A 99 -0.88 -16.76 53.10
C ALA A 99 -1.56 -16.71 51.72
N ASP A 100 -2.77 -17.27 51.61
CA ASP A 100 -3.58 -17.25 50.39
C ASP A 100 -3.93 -15.81 49.97
N LEU A 101 -4.28 -14.94 50.94
CA LEU A 101 -4.50 -13.50 50.69
C LEU A 101 -3.24 -12.82 50.14
N SER A 102 -2.07 -13.11 50.71
CA SER A 102 -0.80 -12.53 50.26
C SER A 102 -0.45 -12.96 48.82
N GLU A 103 -0.74 -14.22 48.47
CA GLU A 103 -0.62 -14.72 47.09
C GLU A 103 -1.62 -14.00 46.16
N ALA A 104 -2.88 -13.84 46.60
CA ALA A 104 -3.91 -13.14 45.83
C ALA A 104 -3.56 -11.67 45.55
N GLU A 105 -2.98 -10.96 46.54
CA GLU A 105 -2.48 -9.58 46.40
C GLU A 105 -1.36 -9.50 45.37
N THR A 106 -0.39 -10.42 45.45
CA THR A 106 0.73 -10.50 44.52
C THR A 106 0.26 -10.75 43.09
N ASP A 107 -0.65 -11.70 42.89
CA ASP A 107 -1.20 -12.04 41.58
C ASP A 107 -2.02 -10.91 40.99
N HIS A 108 -2.78 -10.18 41.83
CA HIS A 108 -3.54 -9.02 41.38
C HIS A 108 -2.63 -7.86 40.96
N ALA A 109 -1.56 -7.60 41.73
CA ALA A 109 -0.53 -6.62 41.35
C ALA A 109 0.11 -6.99 40.01
N ALA A 110 0.55 -8.24 39.83
CA ALA A 110 1.13 -8.73 38.59
C ALA A 110 0.14 -8.69 37.40
N ALA A 111 -1.16 -8.89 37.64
CA ALA A 111 -2.19 -8.72 36.61
C ALA A 111 -2.32 -7.26 36.15
N LYS A 112 -2.29 -6.31 37.09
CA LYS A 112 -2.33 -4.86 36.79
C LYS A 112 -1.12 -4.42 35.98
N GLU A 113 0.09 -4.80 36.38
CA GLU A 113 1.32 -4.48 35.64
C GLU A 113 1.26 -5.01 34.20
N ARG A 114 0.80 -6.26 34.02
CA ARG A 114 0.62 -6.84 32.67
C ARG A 114 -0.41 -6.09 31.83
N LEU A 115 -1.49 -5.59 32.44
CA LEU A 115 -2.48 -4.77 31.74
C LEU A 115 -1.88 -3.43 31.32
N ASP A 116 -1.08 -2.80 32.16
CA ASP A 116 -0.44 -1.52 31.83
C ASP A 116 0.62 -1.69 30.73
N ALA A 117 1.44 -2.73 30.80
CA ALA A 117 2.34 -3.09 29.70
C ALA A 117 1.60 -3.43 28.39
N ALA A 118 0.41 -4.04 28.47
CA ALA A 118 -0.43 -4.29 27.30
C ALA A 118 -1.08 -3.00 26.76
N ARG A 119 -1.39 -2.02 27.62
CA ARG A 119 -1.89 -0.70 27.22
C ARG A 119 -0.82 0.07 26.46
N GLU A 120 0.42 0.06 26.95
CA GLU A 120 1.51 0.80 26.32
C GLU A 120 1.85 0.22 24.95
N ARG A 121 2.04 -1.10 24.84
CA ARG A 121 2.23 -1.77 23.54
C ARG A 121 1.11 -1.49 22.54
N ALA A 122 -0.14 -1.38 23.01
CA ALA A 122 -1.26 -1.05 22.13
C ALA A 122 -1.24 0.42 21.66
N ARG A 123 -0.73 1.35 22.48
CA ARG A 123 -0.51 2.75 22.09
C ARG A 123 0.61 2.84 21.06
N GLU A 124 1.77 2.25 21.34
CA GLU A 124 2.90 2.19 20.41
C GLU A 124 2.49 1.59 19.06
N ALA A 125 1.76 0.47 19.06
CA ALA A 125 1.28 -0.14 17.82
C ALA A 125 0.29 0.76 17.06
N ARG A 126 -0.54 1.56 17.77
CA ARG A 126 -1.42 2.55 17.14
C ARG A 126 -0.62 3.69 16.52
N ASP A 127 0.40 4.18 17.20
CA ASP A 127 1.26 5.27 16.71
C ASP A 127 2.06 4.83 15.48
N VAL A 128 2.60 3.61 15.49
CA VAL A 128 3.23 2.98 14.32
C VAL A 128 2.24 2.89 13.16
N ARG A 129 1.01 2.42 13.40
CA ARG A 129 -0.03 2.36 12.35
C ARG A 129 -0.36 3.76 11.81
N GLN A 130 -0.49 4.76 12.67
CA GLN A 130 -0.77 6.13 12.24
C GLN A 130 0.38 6.71 11.40
N ARG A 131 1.63 6.45 11.80
CA ARG A 131 2.81 6.84 11.03
C ARG A 131 2.84 6.17 9.67
N ARG A 132 2.54 4.87 9.61
CA ARG A 132 2.43 4.11 8.36
C ARG A 132 1.41 4.73 7.41
N LEU A 133 0.20 5.01 7.89
CA LEU A 133 -0.85 5.62 7.06
C LEU A 133 -0.41 6.97 6.47
N ARG A 134 0.22 7.83 7.29
CA ARG A 134 0.74 9.12 6.80
C ARG A 134 1.79 8.93 5.71
N LEU A 135 2.70 7.97 5.87
CA LEU A 135 3.72 7.66 4.87
C LEU A 135 3.14 7.04 3.59
N GLU A 136 2.11 6.20 3.69
CA GLU A 136 1.38 5.66 2.53
C GLU A 136 0.70 6.80 1.74
N ASP A 137 0.06 7.74 2.44
CA ASP A 137 -0.55 8.92 1.82
C ASP A 137 0.49 9.84 1.16
N GLU A 138 1.61 10.11 1.86
CA GLU A 138 2.73 10.88 1.35
C GLU A 138 3.35 10.24 0.10
N LEU A 139 3.63 8.93 0.15
CA LEU A 139 4.10 8.17 -1.00
C LEU A 139 3.13 8.29 -2.17
N GLY A 140 1.82 8.16 -1.93
CA GLY A 140 0.80 8.33 -2.95
C GLY A 140 0.77 9.75 -3.55
N ASN A 141 1.03 10.79 -2.76
CA ASN A 141 1.18 12.16 -3.24
C ASN A 141 2.45 12.31 -4.10
N LEU A 142 3.60 11.81 -3.64
CA LEU A 142 4.87 11.87 -4.36
C LEU A 142 4.80 11.12 -5.69
N GLU A 143 4.20 9.92 -5.72
CA GLU A 143 4.00 9.16 -6.96
C GLU A 143 3.06 9.84 -7.96
N ARG A 144 2.09 10.63 -7.46
CA ARG A 144 1.25 11.48 -8.33
C ARG A 144 2.06 12.64 -8.90
N ALA A 145 2.84 13.33 -8.06
CA ALA A 145 3.72 14.43 -8.50
C ALA A 145 4.74 13.94 -9.54
N ALA A 146 5.43 12.83 -9.27
CA ALA A 146 6.37 12.22 -10.20
C ALA A 146 5.75 11.88 -11.55
N ARG A 147 4.53 11.33 -11.56
CA ARG A 147 3.82 11.04 -12.82
C ARG A 147 3.47 12.31 -13.59
N ALA A 148 3.08 13.38 -12.90
CA ALA A 148 2.79 14.66 -13.54
C ALA A 148 4.07 15.25 -14.17
N GLU A 149 5.16 15.35 -13.40
CA GLU A 149 6.45 15.87 -13.90
C GLU A 149 6.95 15.10 -15.12
N LEU A 150 6.94 13.77 -15.04
CA LEU A 150 7.37 12.91 -16.14
C LEU A 150 6.47 13.05 -17.37
N ALA A 151 5.16 13.16 -17.17
CA ALA A 151 4.23 13.36 -18.28
C ALA A 151 4.45 14.72 -18.96
N GLU A 152 4.61 15.79 -18.18
CA GLU A 152 4.89 17.14 -18.70
C GLU A 152 6.21 17.19 -19.46
N ALA A 153 7.26 16.52 -18.98
CA ALA A 153 8.57 16.51 -19.64
C ALA A 153 8.53 15.94 -21.07
N VAL A 154 7.63 15.00 -21.34
CA VAL A 154 7.52 14.31 -22.64
C VAL A 154 6.32 14.80 -23.45
N ARG A 155 5.45 15.61 -22.85
CA ARG A 155 4.23 16.08 -23.48
C ARG A 155 4.47 16.80 -24.82
N PRO A 156 5.45 17.72 -24.96
CA PRO A 156 5.72 18.38 -26.23
C PRO A 156 6.09 17.39 -27.34
N ALA A 157 6.98 16.43 -27.05
CA ALA A 157 7.39 15.42 -28.02
C ALA A 157 6.21 14.50 -28.43
N ALA A 158 5.29 14.22 -27.52
CA ALA A 158 4.07 13.47 -27.82
C ALA A 158 3.09 14.26 -28.68
N ASP A 159 2.94 15.57 -28.44
CA ASP A 159 2.13 16.45 -29.29
C ASP A 159 2.74 16.54 -30.71
N ASP A 160 4.07 16.70 -30.82
CA ASP A 160 4.79 16.70 -32.10
C ASP A 160 4.62 15.38 -32.87
N ALA A 161 4.72 14.24 -32.16
CA ALA A 161 4.52 12.93 -32.77
C ALA A 161 3.07 12.75 -33.27
N VAL A 162 2.07 13.25 -32.56
CA VAL A 162 0.69 13.25 -33.05
C VAL A 162 0.53 14.13 -34.29
N ALA A 163 1.10 15.34 -34.27
CA ALA A 163 1.02 16.25 -35.42
C ALA A 163 1.73 15.70 -36.67
N ALA A 164 2.79 14.92 -36.49
CA ALA A 164 3.53 14.25 -37.56
C ALA A 164 2.91 12.91 -38.00
N LEU A 165 1.85 12.44 -37.36
CA LEU A 165 1.26 11.13 -37.63
C LEU A 165 0.41 11.17 -38.93
N PRO A 166 0.71 10.35 -39.95
CA PRO A 166 -0.01 10.38 -41.21
C PRO A 166 -1.51 10.08 -41.06
N GLY A 167 -2.36 10.94 -41.62
CA GLY A 167 -3.81 10.75 -41.56
C GLY A 167 -4.43 11.05 -40.18
N CYS A 168 -3.65 11.58 -39.24
CA CYS A 168 -4.17 12.14 -38.00
C CYS A 168 -4.58 13.61 -38.20
N GLY A 169 -5.80 13.97 -37.80
CA GLY A 169 -6.27 15.36 -37.80
C GLY A 169 -6.03 16.11 -36.49
N ALA A 170 -5.50 15.43 -35.48
CA ALA A 170 -5.18 16.05 -34.19
C ALA A 170 -3.77 16.65 -34.21
N THR A 171 -3.56 17.71 -33.45
CA THR A 171 -2.24 18.36 -33.26
C THR A 171 -1.70 18.22 -31.85
N THR A 172 -2.51 17.69 -30.93
CA THR A 172 -2.13 17.46 -29.55
C THR A 172 -2.45 16.03 -29.16
N PHE A 173 -1.64 15.48 -28.28
CA PHE A 173 -1.80 14.18 -27.68
C PHE A 173 -3.19 14.00 -27.10
N ASP A 174 -3.66 14.92 -26.25
CA ASP A 174 -4.99 14.87 -25.63
C ASP A 174 -6.14 14.94 -26.63
N GLY A 175 -5.97 15.67 -27.74
CA GLY A 175 -6.96 15.75 -28.82
C GLY A 175 -6.98 14.50 -29.72
N ALA A 176 -5.95 13.66 -29.67
CA ALA A 176 -5.84 12.47 -30.50
C ALA A 176 -6.73 11.33 -29.98
N GLY A 177 -7.27 10.52 -30.90
CA GLY A 177 -7.95 9.27 -30.52
C GLY A 177 -6.98 8.26 -29.87
N PRO A 178 -7.49 7.19 -29.22
CA PRO A 178 -6.64 6.25 -28.48
C PRO A 178 -5.55 5.57 -29.32
N VAL A 179 -5.85 5.22 -30.58
CA VAL A 179 -4.88 4.61 -31.51
C VAL A 179 -3.77 5.60 -31.90
N PRO A 180 -4.07 6.82 -32.42
CA PRO A 180 -3.06 7.85 -32.62
C PRO A 180 -2.21 8.18 -31.39
N ALA A 181 -2.83 8.27 -30.21
CA ALA A 181 -2.11 8.51 -28.96
C ALA A 181 -1.15 7.36 -28.62
N ALA A 182 -1.57 6.09 -28.77
CA ALA A 182 -0.70 4.94 -28.56
C ALA A 182 0.48 4.91 -29.55
N LEU A 183 0.24 5.26 -30.82
CA LEU A 183 1.30 5.37 -31.84
C LEU A 183 2.30 6.47 -31.50
N ALA A 184 1.82 7.65 -31.09
CA ALA A 184 2.69 8.75 -30.66
C ALA A 184 3.55 8.37 -29.45
N LEU A 185 2.99 7.67 -28.46
CA LEU A 185 3.77 7.17 -27.33
C LEU A 185 4.84 6.16 -27.74
N ALA A 186 4.49 5.23 -28.63
CA ALA A 186 5.44 4.25 -29.16
C ALA A 186 6.57 4.91 -29.94
N ARG A 187 6.29 6.03 -30.64
CA ARG A 187 7.30 6.83 -31.34
C ARG A 187 8.27 7.55 -30.41
N VAL A 188 7.74 8.06 -29.30
CA VAL A 188 8.45 8.97 -28.39
C VAL A 188 9.26 8.21 -27.35
N GLY A 189 8.77 7.06 -26.89
CA GLY A 189 9.48 6.26 -25.91
C GLY A 189 10.49 5.29 -26.52
N SER A 190 11.41 4.83 -25.68
CA SER A 190 12.38 3.80 -26.04
C SER A 190 11.77 2.42 -25.88
N LEU A 191 11.70 1.66 -26.99
CA LEU A 191 11.13 0.33 -27.05
C LEU A 191 12.13 -0.64 -27.69
N GLU A 192 12.46 -1.70 -26.97
CA GLU A 192 13.40 -2.75 -27.44
C GLU A 192 12.67 -3.97 -28.03
N ARG A 193 11.34 -3.96 -28.01
CA ARG A 193 10.50 -5.10 -28.38
C ARG A 193 9.59 -4.76 -29.55
N PRO A 194 9.34 -5.70 -30.47
CA PRO A 194 8.43 -5.48 -31.59
C PRO A 194 7.01 -5.13 -31.15
N LEU A 195 6.33 -4.28 -31.92
CA LEU A 195 4.94 -3.90 -31.67
C LEU A 195 3.96 -4.64 -32.58
N THR A 196 2.77 -4.94 -32.06
CA THR A 196 1.70 -5.52 -32.87
C THR A 196 0.70 -4.44 -33.28
N LEU A 197 0.56 -4.20 -34.59
CA LEU A 197 -0.44 -3.27 -35.13
C LEU A 197 -1.61 -4.02 -35.74
N ALA A 198 -2.80 -3.85 -35.17
CA ALA A 198 -4.08 -4.32 -35.71
C ALA A 198 -4.94 -3.15 -36.20
N CYS A 199 -4.31 -2.07 -36.66
CA CYS A 199 -4.96 -0.88 -37.18
C CYS A 199 -4.38 -0.48 -38.56
N ARG A 200 -5.19 0.21 -39.38
CA ARG A 200 -4.82 0.61 -40.76
C ARG A 200 -4.34 2.06 -40.85
N HIS A 201 -3.49 2.49 -39.93
CA HIS A 201 -2.99 3.88 -39.94
C HIS A 201 -1.83 4.09 -40.92
N PHE A 202 -1.07 3.03 -41.20
CA PHE A 202 0.00 3.01 -42.18
C PHE A 202 -0.40 2.17 -43.39
N ALA A 203 0.07 2.55 -44.58
CA ALA A 203 -0.21 1.82 -45.81
C ALA A 203 0.48 0.45 -45.82
N THR A 204 1.70 0.38 -45.28
CA THR A 204 2.49 -0.85 -45.15
C THR A 204 3.11 -1.00 -43.77
N SER A 205 3.54 -2.22 -43.43
CA SER A 205 4.32 -2.48 -42.21
C SER A 205 5.65 -1.73 -42.22
N GLY A 206 6.29 -1.59 -43.39
CA GLY A 206 7.54 -0.83 -43.53
C GLY A 206 7.39 0.66 -43.22
N ASP A 207 6.27 1.27 -43.64
CA ASP A 207 5.97 2.67 -43.28
C ASP A 207 5.79 2.84 -41.77
N ALA A 208 5.16 1.84 -41.13
CA ALA A 208 4.97 1.82 -39.68
C ALA A 208 6.31 1.69 -38.94
N GLU A 209 7.20 0.78 -39.38
CA GLU A 209 8.54 0.61 -38.80
C GLU A 209 9.40 1.86 -39.00
N ALA A 210 9.38 2.44 -40.20
CA ALA A 210 10.13 3.66 -40.51
C ALA A 210 9.68 4.83 -39.65
N TRP A 211 8.37 4.95 -39.41
CA TRP A 211 7.83 6.00 -38.55
C TRP A 211 8.12 5.71 -37.07
N LEU A 212 7.77 4.52 -36.57
CA LEU A 212 7.89 4.15 -35.15
C LEU A 212 9.34 3.97 -34.69
N GLY A 213 10.26 3.64 -35.60
CA GLY A 213 11.65 3.33 -35.28
C GLY A 213 11.85 1.97 -34.59
N VAL A 214 10.83 1.11 -34.57
CA VAL A 214 10.87 -0.23 -33.99
C VAL A 214 10.22 -1.27 -34.91
N PRO A 215 10.61 -2.55 -34.81
CA PRO A 215 10.00 -3.62 -35.61
C PRO A 215 8.49 -3.74 -35.36
N VAL A 216 7.72 -4.03 -36.41
CA VAL A 216 6.26 -4.10 -36.36
C VAL A 216 5.73 -5.40 -36.96
N VAL A 217 4.84 -6.06 -36.22
CA VAL A 217 4.00 -7.15 -36.70
C VAL A 217 2.62 -6.59 -37.04
N SER A 218 2.28 -6.52 -38.33
CA SER A 218 0.95 -6.07 -38.76
C SER A 218 -0.03 -7.24 -38.86
N LEU A 219 -1.12 -7.19 -38.10
CA LEU A 219 -2.23 -8.11 -38.23
C LEU A 219 -3.20 -7.56 -39.27
N ARG A 220 -3.31 -8.23 -40.43
CA ARG A 220 -4.39 -7.93 -41.37
C ARG A 220 -5.71 -8.37 -40.73
N PRO A 221 -6.69 -7.47 -40.53
CA PRO A 221 -8.00 -7.90 -40.06
C PRO A 221 -8.59 -8.85 -41.09
N MET A 222 -8.91 -10.06 -40.66
CA MET A 222 -9.58 -11.08 -41.45
C MET A 222 -10.96 -10.51 -41.81
N VAL A 223 -11.16 -10.12 -43.07
CA VAL A 223 -12.47 -9.66 -43.55
C VAL A 223 -13.34 -10.92 -43.68
N TYR A 224 -14.21 -11.15 -42.70
CA TYR A 224 -15.35 -12.05 -42.92
C TYR A 224 -16.26 -11.38 -43.95
N ARG A 225 -16.10 -11.78 -45.23
CA ARG A 225 -17.13 -11.57 -46.24
C ARG A 225 -18.27 -12.51 -45.92
N TRP A 226 -19.41 -11.95 -45.51
CA TRP A 226 -20.70 -12.64 -45.53
C TRP A 226 -21.25 -12.66 -46.95
#